data_AF-A0A973XM62-F1
#
_entry.id   AF-A0A973XM62-F1
#
_cell.length_a   1.000
_cell.length_b   1.000
_cell.length_c   1.000
_cell.angle_alpha   90.00
_cell.angle_beta   90.00
_cell.angle_gamma   90.00
#
_symmetry.space_group_name_H-M   'P 1'
#
loop_
_entity.id
_entity.type
_entity.pdbx_description
1 polymer ?
#
loop_
_entity_poly.entity_id
_entity_poly.type
_entity_poly.pdbx_seq_one_letter_code
_entity_poly.pdbx_strand_id
1 'polypeptide(L)'
;MYKRNQVEWALWHAVAGDGAIGVEPVIQFVHTVKRLIDIDRKMEIDTTSREDWERRFAFLDGTPQGRGGENMYSAEAIVSLWIGIQLLAAGHPQTETIQFLRRLRPLLDKATGSLLREHEATIEEALRQKASVGERLRLMRYLAPDQRLYLVAETVSKDGVLSERTRKPGSRLSNLCAGREQLVEYIETYVSRSKRFAVVEIADAVLAIAYLLPQAEPVRRGRPG
;
A
#
# COMPACT_ATOMS: atom_id res chain seq x y z
N MET A 1 6.57 -1.31 13.59
CA MET A 1 5.52 -0.30 13.84
C MET A 1 6.15 1.08 13.79
N TYR A 2 5.50 2.04 13.14
CA TYR A 2 6.07 3.35 12.82
C TYR A 2 5.14 4.49 13.19
N LYS A 3 5.71 5.65 13.50
CA LYS A 3 4.97 6.89 13.79
C LYS A 3 4.56 7.60 12.51
N ARG A 4 3.54 8.45 12.60
CA ARG A 4 3.00 9.17 11.45
C ARG A 4 4.04 9.98 10.66
N ASN A 5 4.99 10.63 11.33
CA ASN A 5 6.04 11.39 10.63
C ASN A 5 6.97 10.47 9.83
N GLN A 6 7.26 9.27 10.34
CA GLN A 6 8.05 8.26 9.63
C GLN A 6 7.31 7.73 8.42
N VAL A 7 5.99 7.53 8.56
CA VAL A 7 5.09 7.14 7.46
C VAL A 7 5.09 8.21 6.36
N GLU A 8 4.89 9.48 6.71
CA GLU A 8 4.86 10.59 5.74
C GLU A 8 6.19 10.72 4.99
N TRP A 9 7.31 10.59 5.69
CA TRP A 9 8.65 10.62 5.10
C TRP A 9 8.87 9.44 4.13
N ALA A 10 8.62 8.20 4.58
CA ALA A 10 8.85 7.01 3.75
C ALA A 10 7.96 6.99 2.51
N LEU A 11 6.68 7.37 2.66
CA LEU A 11 5.74 7.44 1.54
C LEU A 11 6.16 8.51 0.53
N TRP A 12 6.63 9.67 0.98
CA TRP A 12 7.08 10.75 0.09
C TRP A 12 8.23 10.27 -0.82
N HIS A 13 9.25 9.64 -0.24
CA HIS A 13 10.37 9.13 -1.04
C HIS A 13 10.00 7.93 -1.90
N ALA A 14 9.07 7.08 -1.45
CA ALA A 14 8.56 5.98 -2.26
C ALA A 14 7.76 6.48 -3.49
N VAL A 15 7.04 7.59 -3.38
CA VAL A 15 6.25 8.18 -4.47
C VAL A 15 7.11 9.02 -5.41
N ALA A 16 7.96 9.89 -4.86
CA ALA A 16 8.73 10.85 -5.65
C ALA A 16 10.02 10.25 -6.25
N GLY A 17 10.44 9.08 -5.77
CA GLY A 17 11.60 8.36 -6.28
C GLY A 17 12.94 9.03 -5.96
N ASP A 18 13.96 8.70 -6.75
CA ASP A 18 15.37 9.03 -6.47
C ASP A 18 15.60 10.55 -6.32
N GLY A 19 14.84 11.38 -7.04
CA GLY A 19 15.00 12.84 -7.07
C GLY A 19 14.53 13.57 -5.81
N ALA A 20 13.82 12.89 -4.90
CA ALA A 20 13.31 13.49 -3.68
C ALA A 20 14.08 13.11 -2.43
N ILE A 21 15.12 12.27 -2.52
CA ILE A 21 15.87 11.77 -1.36
C ILE A 21 16.54 12.93 -0.63
N GLY A 22 16.32 13.04 0.69
CA GLY A 22 16.81 14.15 1.51
C GLY A 22 15.99 15.44 1.38
N VAL A 23 14.89 15.43 0.63
CA VAL A 23 13.93 16.53 0.53
C VAL A 23 12.72 16.25 1.42
N GLU A 24 12.36 17.22 2.25
CA GLU A 24 11.17 17.13 3.10
C GLU A 24 9.87 16.97 2.29
N PRO A 25 8.87 16.22 2.80
CA PRO A 25 7.58 16.08 2.13
C PRO A 25 6.87 17.43 1.94
N VAL A 26 6.37 17.68 0.74
CA VAL A 26 5.58 18.89 0.47
C VAL A 26 4.26 18.88 1.24
N ILE A 27 3.79 20.06 1.65
CA ILE A 27 2.59 20.21 2.51
C ILE A 27 1.36 19.53 1.89
N GLN A 28 1.18 19.62 0.57
CA GLN A 28 0.07 19.00 -0.15
C GLN A 28 0.09 17.46 -0.01
N PHE A 29 1.27 16.84 0.01
CA PHE A 29 1.44 15.41 0.19
C PHE A 29 1.05 14.99 1.61
N VAL A 30 1.59 15.69 2.62
CA VAL A 30 1.27 15.47 4.04
C VAL A 30 -0.24 15.62 4.29
N HIS A 31 -0.88 16.62 3.67
CA HIS A 31 -2.32 16.82 3.74
C HIS A 31 -3.11 15.68 3.09
N THR A 32 -2.62 15.10 1.99
CA THR A 32 -3.26 13.96 1.32
C THR A 32 -3.21 12.72 2.20
N VAL A 33 -2.05 12.37 2.75
CA VAL A 33 -1.90 11.26 3.71
C VAL A 33 -2.81 11.47 4.92
N LYS A 34 -2.79 12.67 5.51
CA LYS A 34 -3.68 13.03 6.63
C LYS A 34 -5.14 12.77 6.30
N ARG A 35 -5.59 13.25 5.14
CA ARG A 35 -6.98 13.21 4.72
C ARG A 35 -7.45 11.76 4.52
N LEU A 36 -6.63 10.92 3.90
CA LEU A 36 -6.91 9.49 3.77
C LEU A 36 -7.14 8.82 5.13
N ILE A 37 -6.22 9.02 6.08
CA ILE A 37 -6.33 8.46 7.44
C ILE A 37 -7.55 9.01 8.18
N ASP A 38 -7.81 10.32 8.07
CA ASP A 38 -8.92 10.97 8.76
C ASP A 38 -10.28 10.51 8.21
N ILE A 39 -10.41 10.31 6.90
CA ILE A 39 -11.65 9.77 6.30
C ILE A 39 -11.82 8.32 6.72
N ASP A 40 -10.78 7.49 6.62
CA ASP A 40 -10.84 6.08 7.01
C ASP A 40 -11.26 5.95 8.49
N ARG A 41 -10.71 6.78 9.38
CA ARG A 41 -11.15 6.81 10.78
C ARG A 41 -12.61 7.23 10.95
N LYS A 42 -13.07 8.26 10.24
CA LYS A 42 -14.44 8.80 10.35
C LYS A 42 -15.52 7.87 9.83
N MET A 43 -15.16 6.93 8.95
CA MET A 43 -16.10 5.91 8.49
C MET A 43 -16.44 4.89 9.57
N GLU A 44 -15.71 4.89 10.69
CA GLU A 44 -15.85 3.95 11.81
C GLU A 44 -15.72 2.48 11.34
N ILE A 45 -15.78 1.55 12.28
CA ILE A 45 -15.85 0.12 11.97
C ILE A 45 -17.01 -0.51 12.73
N ASP A 46 -17.69 -1.43 12.07
CA ASP A 46 -18.68 -2.32 12.67
C ASP A 46 -18.19 -3.76 12.46
N THR A 47 -17.67 -4.36 13.53
CA THR A 47 -17.17 -5.74 13.52
C THR A 47 -18.27 -6.78 13.32
N THR A 48 -19.54 -6.40 13.51
CA THR A 48 -20.72 -7.25 13.34
C THR A 48 -21.39 -7.08 11.98
N SER A 49 -21.01 -6.06 11.21
CA SER A 49 -21.58 -5.80 9.89
C SER A 49 -21.47 -7.01 8.97
N ARG A 50 -22.42 -7.18 8.06
CA ARG A 50 -22.33 -8.18 6.98
C ARG A 50 -21.38 -7.76 5.87
N GLU A 51 -21.10 -6.47 5.77
CA GLU A 51 -20.22 -5.88 4.76
C GLU A 51 -18.76 -5.97 5.20
N ASP A 52 -17.93 -6.70 4.45
CA ASP A 52 -16.54 -6.97 4.86
C ASP A 52 -15.67 -5.72 5.01
N TRP A 53 -15.98 -4.67 4.24
CA TRP A 53 -15.28 -3.39 4.30
C TRP A 53 -15.64 -2.60 5.56
N GLU A 54 -16.78 -2.82 6.22
CA GLU A 54 -17.15 -2.11 7.45
C GLU A 54 -16.41 -2.67 8.67
N ARG A 55 -15.85 -3.88 8.58
CA ARG A 55 -15.27 -4.61 9.72
C ARG A 55 -13.86 -4.17 10.12
N ARG A 56 -13.19 -3.36 9.30
CA ARG A 56 -11.77 -3.01 9.47
C ARG A 56 -11.41 -1.68 8.83
N PHE A 57 -10.30 -1.11 9.27
CA PHE A 57 -9.69 0.06 8.64
C PHE A 57 -8.79 -0.35 7.47
N ALA A 58 -8.60 0.56 6.51
CA ALA A 58 -7.66 0.36 5.41
C ALA A 58 -6.23 0.69 5.85
N PHE A 59 -6.06 1.71 6.70
CA PHE A 59 -4.77 2.32 7.01
C PHE A 59 -4.35 2.19 8.48
N LEU A 60 -5.12 1.49 9.31
CA LEU A 60 -4.88 1.35 10.74
C LEU A 60 -4.96 -0.12 11.13
N ASP A 61 -4.05 -0.57 12.00
CA ASP A 61 -4.00 -1.98 12.46
C ASP A 61 -4.93 -2.25 13.67
N GLY A 62 -5.74 -1.27 14.06
CA GLY A 62 -6.64 -1.38 15.19
C GLY A 62 -7.41 -0.10 15.44
N THR A 63 -8.09 -0.04 16.58
CA THR A 63 -8.87 1.14 16.98
C THR A 63 -7.95 2.36 17.09
N PRO A 64 -8.20 3.44 16.32
CA PRO A 64 -7.40 4.64 16.41
C PRO A 64 -7.47 5.22 17.81
N GLN A 65 -6.33 5.72 18.30
CA GLN A 65 -6.33 6.40 19.59
C GLN A 65 -7.12 7.71 19.50
N GLY A 66 -7.73 8.09 20.63
CA GLY A 66 -8.48 9.33 20.79
C GLY A 66 -7.61 10.58 20.67
N ARG A 67 -8.17 11.74 21.03
CA ARG A 67 -7.42 13.01 20.98
C ARG A 67 -6.17 12.93 21.88
N GLY A 68 -5.00 13.18 21.29
CA GLY A 68 -3.71 13.21 21.98
C GLY A 68 -2.89 11.91 21.88
N GLY A 69 -3.50 10.81 21.42
CA GLY A 69 -2.78 9.55 21.19
C GLY A 69 -2.06 9.54 19.83
N GLU A 70 -0.86 8.96 19.80
CA GLU A 70 -0.11 8.73 18.58
C GLU A 70 -0.44 7.34 18.02
N ASN A 71 -1.05 7.28 16.83
CA ASN A 71 -1.27 6.02 16.14
C ASN A 71 0.05 5.46 15.63
N MET A 72 0.20 4.15 15.74
CA MET A 72 1.31 3.38 15.18
C MET A 72 0.82 2.61 13.96
N TYR A 73 1.69 2.49 12.95
CA TYR A 73 1.36 1.88 11.66
C TYR A 73 2.30 0.71 11.36
N SER A 74 1.75 -0.41 10.92
CA SER A 74 2.47 -1.54 10.33
C SER A 74 3.00 -1.21 8.94
N ALA A 75 3.94 -2.01 8.43
CA ALA A 75 4.43 -1.83 7.07
C ALA A 75 3.30 -2.04 6.04
N GLU A 76 2.41 -2.99 6.31
CA GLU A 76 1.26 -3.33 5.48
C GLU A 76 0.21 -2.21 5.44
N ALA A 77 -0.04 -1.55 6.57
CA ALA A 77 -0.88 -0.35 6.62
C ALA A 77 -0.28 0.81 5.81
N ILE A 78 1.05 0.93 5.80
CA ILE A 78 1.76 1.97 5.04
C ILE A 78 1.72 1.65 3.54
N VAL A 79 1.87 0.40 3.15
CA VAL A 79 1.67 -0.03 1.74
C VAL A 79 0.23 0.27 1.30
N SER A 80 -0.76 -0.02 2.15
CA SER A 80 -2.16 0.33 1.87
C SER A 80 -2.34 1.83 1.64
N LEU A 81 -1.70 2.68 2.45
CA LEU A 81 -1.69 4.13 2.24
C LEU A 81 -1.05 4.52 0.92
N TRP A 82 0.09 3.93 0.57
CA TRP A 82 0.77 4.18 -0.70
C TRP A 82 -0.15 3.87 -1.89
N ILE A 83 -0.82 2.72 -1.86
CA ILE A 83 -1.80 2.34 -2.90
C ILE A 83 -2.93 3.36 -2.96
N GLY A 84 -3.46 3.79 -1.81
CA GLY A 84 -4.48 4.83 -1.74
C GLY A 84 -4.05 6.11 -2.46
N ILE A 85 -2.81 6.56 -2.25
CA ILE A 85 -2.25 7.73 -2.94
C ILE A 85 -2.20 7.53 -4.46
N GLN A 86 -1.76 6.35 -4.92
CA GLN A 86 -1.72 6.04 -6.37
C GLN A 86 -3.12 6.06 -6.99
N LEU A 87 -4.12 5.48 -6.31
CA LEU A 87 -5.50 5.47 -6.80
C LEU A 87 -6.09 6.89 -6.85
N LEU A 88 -5.82 7.73 -5.85
CA LEU A 88 -6.23 9.13 -5.89
C LEU A 88 -5.55 9.91 -7.04
N ALA A 89 -4.26 9.67 -7.27
CA ALA A 89 -3.52 10.28 -8.38
C ALA A 89 -4.07 9.85 -9.75
N ALA A 90 -4.60 8.63 -9.85
CA ALA A 90 -5.33 8.13 -11.02
C ALA A 90 -6.78 8.64 -11.13
N GLY A 91 -7.22 9.51 -10.20
CA GLY A 91 -8.53 10.15 -10.23
C GLY A 91 -9.65 9.37 -9.56
N HIS A 92 -9.35 8.32 -8.80
CA HIS A 92 -10.39 7.57 -8.09
C HIS A 92 -10.98 8.35 -6.91
N PRO A 93 -12.29 8.22 -6.63
CA PRO A 93 -12.92 8.87 -5.48
C PRO A 93 -12.36 8.38 -4.15
N GLN A 94 -12.21 9.30 -3.18
CA GLN A 94 -11.56 9.02 -1.89
C GLN A 94 -12.30 7.96 -1.06
N THR A 95 -13.60 8.13 -0.87
CA THR A 95 -14.40 7.19 -0.05
C THR A 95 -14.38 5.80 -0.65
N GLU A 96 -14.52 5.70 -1.97
CA GLU A 96 -14.52 4.41 -2.66
C GLU A 96 -13.14 3.75 -2.60
N THR A 97 -12.06 4.53 -2.71
CA THR A 97 -10.68 4.07 -2.49
C THR A 97 -10.51 3.43 -1.13
N ILE A 98 -11.05 4.07 -0.08
CA ILE A 98 -10.95 3.55 1.28
C ILE A 98 -11.77 2.25 1.42
N GLN A 99 -13.00 2.22 0.94
CA GLN A 99 -13.84 1.01 1.01
C GLN A 99 -13.22 -0.18 0.28
N PHE A 100 -12.69 0.07 -0.92
CA PHE A 100 -11.98 -0.93 -1.71
C PHE A 100 -10.78 -1.49 -0.94
N LEU A 101 -9.93 -0.61 -0.39
CA LEU A 101 -8.74 -1.03 0.36
C LEU A 101 -9.07 -1.72 1.68
N ARG A 102 -10.13 -1.31 2.39
CA ARG A 102 -10.64 -2.01 3.58
C ARG A 102 -11.02 -3.44 3.25
N ARG A 103 -11.69 -3.67 2.12
CA ARG A 103 -12.09 -5.00 1.67
C ARG A 103 -10.89 -5.83 1.20
N LEU A 104 -9.95 -5.21 0.49
CA LEU A 104 -8.74 -5.86 -0.02
C LEU A 104 -7.73 -6.21 1.08
N ARG A 105 -7.79 -5.51 2.22
CA ARG A 105 -6.79 -5.56 3.31
C ARG A 105 -6.30 -6.98 3.66
N PRO A 106 -7.14 -8.02 3.84
CA PRO A 106 -6.65 -9.34 4.20
C PRO A 106 -5.78 -10.01 3.12
N LEU A 107 -6.14 -9.79 1.85
CA LEU A 107 -5.38 -10.31 0.72
C LEU A 107 -4.08 -9.53 0.57
N LEU A 108 -4.16 -8.20 0.73
CA LEU A 108 -3.01 -7.32 0.64
C LEU A 108 -1.99 -7.65 1.72
N ASP A 109 -2.38 -7.69 3.00
CA ASP A 109 -1.49 -7.99 4.13
C ASP A 109 -0.78 -9.33 3.97
N LYS A 110 -1.52 -10.35 3.50
CA LYS A 110 -0.93 -11.68 3.23
C LYS A 110 0.11 -11.60 2.11
N ALA A 111 -0.20 -10.92 1.01
CA ALA A 111 0.68 -10.82 -0.14
C ALA A 111 1.93 -9.98 0.18
N THR A 112 1.76 -8.80 0.78
CA THR A 112 2.85 -7.92 1.18
C THR A 112 3.73 -8.57 2.25
N GLY A 113 3.13 -9.21 3.26
CA GLY A 113 3.89 -9.92 4.28
C GLY A 113 4.69 -11.10 3.73
N SER A 114 4.18 -11.78 2.68
CA SER A 114 4.93 -12.86 2.02
C SER A 114 6.11 -12.31 1.22
N LEU A 115 5.89 -11.24 0.46
CA LEU A 115 6.94 -10.57 -0.30
C LEU A 115 8.06 -10.02 0.62
N LEU A 116 7.69 -9.40 1.74
CA LEU A 116 8.66 -8.89 2.71
C LEU A 116 9.52 -10.00 3.32
N ARG A 117 8.92 -11.16 3.63
CA ARG A 117 9.67 -12.32 4.14
C ARG A 117 10.60 -12.92 3.09
N GLU A 118 10.16 -13.01 1.85
CA GLU A 118 10.98 -13.54 0.75
C GLU A 118 12.23 -12.69 0.50
N HIS A 119 12.12 -11.38 0.69
CA HIS A 119 13.20 -10.42 0.42
C HIS A 119 13.88 -9.87 1.68
N GLU A 120 13.64 -10.46 2.86
CA GLU A 120 14.18 -9.97 4.14
C GLU A 120 15.70 -9.84 4.11
N ALA A 121 16.41 -10.89 3.67
CA ALA A 121 17.87 -10.88 3.58
C ALA A 121 18.39 -9.79 2.62
N THR A 122 17.69 -9.53 1.51
CA THR A 122 18.06 -8.49 0.56
C THR A 122 17.86 -7.10 1.16
N ILE A 123 16.76 -6.88 1.90
CA ILE A 123 16.49 -5.63 2.61
C ILE A 123 17.58 -5.38 3.65
N GLU A 124 17.92 -6.38 4.47
CA GLU A 124 18.95 -6.28 5.50
C GLU A 124 20.34 -5.99 4.93
N GLU A 125 20.70 -6.63 3.82
CA GLU A 125 21.94 -6.36 3.12
C GLU A 125 21.98 -4.92 2.58
N ALA A 126 20.89 -4.46 1.94
CA ALA A 126 20.78 -3.08 1.48
C ALA A 126 20.90 -2.08 2.63
N LEU A 127 20.33 -2.37 3.81
CA LEU A 127 20.46 -1.50 4.98
C LEU A 127 21.91 -1.40 5.48
N ARG A 128 22.69 -2.48 5.40
CA ARG A 128 24.10 -2.53 5.83
C ARG A 128 25.07 -1.84 4.85
N GLN A 129 24.75 -1.83 3.57
CA GLN A 129 25.61 -1.24 2.55
C GLN A 129 25.74 0.28 2.70
N LYS A 130 26.95 0.80 2.52
CA LYS A 130 27.21 2.26 2.43
C LYS A 130 27.05 2.74 0.99
N ALA A 131 25.83 2.69 0.46
CA ALA A 131 25.48 3.24 -0.85
C ALA A 131 24.48 4.40 -0.72
N SER A 132 24.28 5.22 -1.74
CA SER A 132 23.21 6.22 -1.70
C SER A 132 21.84 5.54 -1.63
N VAL A 133 20.84 6.22 -1.06
CA VAL A 133 19.46 5.68 -0.96
C VAL A 133 18.91 5.37 -2.36
N GLY A 134 19.25 6.18 -3.38
CA GLY A 134 18.80 5.97 -4.76
C GLY A 134 19.42 4.72 -5.39
N GLU A 135 20.71 4.48 -5.19
CA GLU A 135 21.37 3.24 -5.65
C GLU A 135 20.75 2.01 -4.99
N ARG A 136 20.45 2.08 -3.70
CA ARG A 136 19.83 0.97 -2.97
C ARG A 136 18.39 0.72 -3.41
N LEU A 137 17.60 1.77 -3.63
CA LEU A 137 16.27 1.63 -4.21
C LEU A 137 16.30 1.00 -5.61
N ARG A 138 17.32 1.29 -6.43
CA ARG A 138 17.49 0.62 -7.72
C ARG A 138 17.81 -0.87 -7.60
N LEU A 139 18.62 -1.26 -6.61
CA LEU A 139 18.87 -2.67 -6.32
C LEU A 139 17.59 -3.39 -5.90
N MET A 140 16.71 -2.73 -5.15
CA MET A 140 15.43 -3.29 -4.73
C MET A 140 14.36 -3.32 -5.85
N ARG A 141 14.52 -2.55 -6.93
CA ARG A 141 13.60 -2.48 -8.10
C ARG A 141 13.84 -3.58 -9.15
N TYR A 142 14.85 -4.43 -8.96
CA TYR A 142 15.20 -5.50 -9.90
C TYR A 142 14.46 -6.80 -9.60
N LEU A 143 13.15 -6.73 -9.38
CA LEU A 143 12.31 -7.94 -9.34
C LEU A 143 12.07 -8.45 -10.76
N ALA A 144 12.33 -9.74 -10.96
CA ALA A 144 11.98 -10.41 -12.19
C ALA A 144 10.45 -10.33 -12.43
N PRO A 145 9.97 -10.33 -13.68
CA PRO A 145 8.54 -10.10 -13.98
C PRO A 145 7.56 -11.08 -13.29
N ASP A 146 8.02 -12.26 -12.92
CA ASP A 146 7.31 -13.31 -12.18
C ASP A 146 7.30 -13.10 -10.66
N GLN A 147 8.24 -12.31 -10.13
CA GLN A 147 8.31 -11.93 -8.71
C GLN A 147 7.51 -10.67 -8.37
N ARG A 148 7.00 -9.97 -9.39
CA ARG A 148 6.22 -8.75 -9.20
C ARG A 148 4.83 -9.02 -8.66
N LEU A 149 4.25 -8.03 -8.01
CA LEU A 149 2.90 -8.08 -7.49
C LEU A 149 2.12 -6.91 -8.08
N TYR A 150 1.00 -7.22 -8.71
CA TYR A 150 0.14 -6.22 -9.34
C TYR A 150 -1.20 -6.15 -8.63
N LEU A 151 -1.63 -4.93 -8.33
CA LEU A 151 -3.01 -4.62 -8.00
C LEU A 151 -3.75 -4.22 -9.26
N VAL A 152 -4.87 -4.89 -9.55
CA VAL A 152 -5.77 -4.57 -10.65
C VAL A 152 -7.13 -4.14 -10.10
N ALA A 153 -7.61 -2.97 -10.52
CA ALA A 153 -8.91 -2.43 -10.10
C ALA A 153 -9.69 -1.91 -11.33
N GLU A 154 -10.87 -2.48 -11.59
CA GLU A 154 -11.77 -2.02 -12.66
C GLU A 154 -12.40 -0.67 -12.31
N THR A 155 -13.13 -0.68 -11.20
CA THR A 155 -13.68 0.46 -10.52
C THR A 155 -13.17 0.38 -9.10
N VAL A 156 -12.61 1.47 -8.59
CA VAL A 156 -12.36 1.55 -7.16
C VAL A 156 -13.72 1.81 -6.55
N SER A 157 -14.44 0.75 -6.18
CA SER A 157 -15.73 0.77 -5.49
C SER A 157 -15.75 -0.35 -4.46
N LYS A 158 -16.65 -0.30 -3.48
CA LYS A 158 -16.77 -1.35 -2.44
C LYS A 158 -17.04 -2.76 -3.00
N ASP A 159 -17.58 -2.82 -4.22
CA ASP A 159 -17.93 -4.05 -4.93
C ASP A 159 -16.84 -4.48 -5.92
N GLY A 160 -15.82 -3.64 -6.17
CA GLY A 160 -14.74 -3.88 -7.13
C GLY A 160 -13.71 -4.93 -6.72
N VAL A 161 -13.87 -5.57 -5.54
CA VAL A 161 -13.02 -6.69 -5.12
C VAL A 161 -13.52 -7.99 -5.74
N LEU A 162 -12.73 -8.54 -6.65
CA LEU A 162 -12.99 -9.79 -7.35
C LEU A 162 -12.28 -10.94 -6.65
N SER A 163 -13.07 -11.97 -6.33
CA SER A 163 -12.60 -13.31 -6.00
C SER A 163 -13.49 -14.31 -6.73
N GLU A 164 -13.34 -14.36 -8.05
CA GLU A 164 -14.17 -15.22 -8.91
C GLU A 164 -13.42 -16.47 -9.33
N ARG A 165 -14.11 -17.62 -9.38
CA ARG A 165 -13.55 -18.81 -10.03
C ARG A 165 -13.49 -18.57 -11.54
N THR A 166 -12.35 -18.81 -12.16
CA THR A 166 -12.25 -18.78 -13.62
C THR A 166 -12.81 -20.07 -14.21
N ARG A 167 -12.93 -20.09 -15.55
CA ARG A 167 -13.24 -21.31 -16.31
C ARG A 167 -12.11 -22.35 -16.24
N LYS A 168 -10.90 -21.93 -15.89
CA LYS A 168 -9.73 -22.82 -15.74
C LYS A 168 -9.81 -23.51 -14.37
N PRO A 169 -9.85 -24.85 -14.31
CA PRO A 169 -9.94 -25.57 -13.04
C PRO A 169 -8.83 -25.16 -12.08
N GLY A 170 -9.20 -24.72 -10.88
CA GLY A 170 -8.27 -24.30 -9.82
C GLY A 170 -7.82 -22.83 -9.85
N SER A 171 -8.10 -22.08 -10.92
CA SER A 171 -7.76 -20.65 -11.00
C SER A 171 -8.87 -19.78 -10.39
N ARG A 172 -8.45 -18.77 -9.63
CA ARG A 172 -9.30 -17.71 -9.08
C ARG A 172 -8.77 -16.37 -9.54
N LEU A 173 -9.61 -15.54 -10.14
CA LEU A 173 -9.29 -14.14 -10.35
C LEU A 173 -9.25 -13.44 -9.00
N SER A 174 -8.21 -12.63 -8.83
CA SER A 174 -7.96 -11.82 -7.65
C SER A 174 -7.51 -10.45 -8.12
N ASN A 175 -7.89 -9.38 -7.41
CA ASN A 175 -7.33 -8.05 -7.67
C ASN A 175 -5.82 -8.02 -7.44
N LEU A 176 -5.25 -8.99 -6.73
CA LEU A 176 -3.81 -9.17 -6.60
C LEU A 176 -3.35 -10.29 -7.52
N CYS A 177 -2.48 -9.94 -8.46
CA CYS A 177 -1.87 -10.86 -9.43
C CYS A 177 -0.38 -11.00 -9.09
N ALA A 178 0.05 -12.20 -8.73
CA ALA A 178 1.45 -12.54 -8.53
C ALA A 178 2.08 -12.91 -9.89
N GLY A 179 2.97 -12.04 -10.35
CA GLY A 179 3.69 -12.19 -11.60
C GLY A 179 2.89 -11.85 -12.85
N ARG A 180 3.61 -11.83 -13.97
CA ARG A 180 3.06 -11.50 -15.30
C ARG A 180 1.95 -12.45 -15.76
N GLU A 181 2.08 -13.75 -15.51
CA GLU A 181 1.13 -14.75 -16.01
C GLU A 181 -0.27 -14.50 -15.44
N GLN A 182 -0.39 -14.31 -14.11
CA GLN A 182 -1.67 -14.03 -13.47
C GLN A 182 -2.27 -12.70 -13.92
N LEU A 183 -1.43 -11.68 -14.15
CA LEU A 183 -1.89 -10.40 -14.67
C LEU A 183 -2.47 -10.53 -16.08
N VAL A 184 -1.80 -11.28 -16.97
CA VAL A 184 -2.29 -11.53 -18.33
C VAL A 184 -3.58 -12.34 -18.28
N GLU A 185 -3.65 -13.41 -17.48
CA GLU A 185 -4.87 -14.21 -17.31
C GLU A 185 -6.04 -13.35 -16.81
N TYR A 186 -5.78 -12.46 -15.84
CA TYR A 186 -6.77 -11.50 -15.36
C TYR A 186 -7.24 -10.59 -16.49
N ILE A 187 -6.33 -9.94 -17.21
CA ILE A 187 -6.66 -9.00 -18.28
C ILE A 187 -7.46 -9.70 -19.38
N GLU A 188 -7.01 -10.86 -19.86
CA GLU A 188 -7.71 -11.60 -20.92
C GLU A 188 -9.12 -12.01 -20.50
N THR A 189 -9.27 -12.49 -19.26
CA THR A 189 -10.58 -12.88 -18.74
C THR A 189 -11.49 -11.68 -18.53
N TYR A 190 -10.94 -10.57 -18.05
CA TYR A 190 -11.71 -9.45 -17.54
C TYR A 190 -11.98 -8.34 -18.56
N VAL A 191 -11.07 -8.09 -19.52
CA VAL A 191 -11.26 -7.13 -20.63
C VAL A 191 -12.54 -7.43 -21.41
N SER A 192 -12.93 -8.70 -21.48
CA SER A 192 -14.18 -9.13 -22.12
C SER A 192 -15.44 -8.56 -21.44
N ARG A 193 -15.37 -8.27 -20.13
CA ARG A 193 -16.47 -7.73 -19.32
C ARG A 193 -16.38 -6.22 -19.17
N SER A 194 -15.17 -5.69 -19.01
CA SER A 194 -14.96 -4.28 -18.80
C SER A 194 -13.71 -3.77 -19.49
N LYS A 195 -13.85 -2.66 -20.20
CA LYS A 195 -12.78 -2.08 -21.02
C LYS A 195 -11.87 -1.13 -20.24
N ARG A 196 -12.11 -0.93 -18.94
CA ARG A 196 -11.40 0.05 -18.11
C ARG A 196 -10.96 -0.58 -16.80
N PHE A 197 -9.67 -0.52 -16.52
CA PHE A 197 -9.10 -0.90 -15.24
C PHE A 197 -7.77 -0.16 -15.06
N ALA A 198 -7.39 0.05 -13.81
CA ALA A 198 -6.07 0.48 -13.40
C ALA A 198 -5.23 -0.74 -13.00
N VAL A 199 -3.96 -0.73 -13.38
CA VAL A 199 -2.96 -1.68 -12.91
C VAL A 199 -1.90 -0.89 -12.15
N VAL A 200 -1.63 -1.28 -10.91
CA VAL A 200 -0.58 -0.72 -10.08
C VAL A 200 0.39 -1.84 -9.75
N GLU A 201 1.64 -1.69 -10.16
CA GLU A 201 2.74 -2.55 -9.65
C GLU A 201 3.03 -2.10 -8.22
N ILE A 202 3.04 -3.05 -7.28
CA ILE A 202 3.14 -2.73 -5.84
C ILE A 202 4.37 -3.38 -5.17
N ALA A 203 5.06 -4.33 -5.80
CA ALA A 203 6.16 -5.04 -5.17
C ALA A 203 7.36 -4.11 -4.94
N ASP A 204 7.73 -3.31 -5.93
CA ASP A 204 8.84 -2.36 -5.79
C ASP A 204 8.55 -1.34 -4.68
N ALA A 205 7.30 -0.90 -4.57
CA ALA A 205 6.87 0.03 -3.52
C ALA A 205 6.93 -0.61 -2.12
N VAL A 206 6.51 -1.86 -1.99
CA VAL A 206 6.59 -2.62 -0.73
C VAL A 206 8.05 -2.71 -0.26
N LEU A 207 8.96 -3.09 -1.15
CA LEU A 207 10.38 -3.21 -0.84
C LEU A 207 11.02 -1.85 -0.54
N ALA A 208 10.69 -0.82 -1.32
CA ALA A 208 11.17 0.54 -1.09
C ALA A 208 10.71 1.06 0.28
N ILE A 209 9.43 0.90 0.62
CA ILE A 209 8.86 1.31 1.91
C ILE A 209 9.56 0.57 3.06
N ALA A 210 9.74 -0.75 2.95
CA ALA A 210 10.43 -1.54 3.97
C ALA A 210 11.87 -1.10 4.20
N TYR A 211 12.57 -0.70 3.14
CA TYR A 211 13.92 -0.14 3.23
C TYR A 211 13.94 1.29 3.80
N LEU A 212 12.99 2.14 3.42
CA LEU A 212 12.93 3.55 3.83
C LEU A 212 12.50 3.73 5.29
N LEU A 213 11.58 2.90 5.78
CA LEU A 213 11.00 3.08 7.11
C LEU A 213 12.01 3.02 8.27
N PRO A 214 12.98 2.10 8.31
CA PRO A 214 14.05 2.10 9.32
C PRO A 214 14.95 3.35 9.30
N GLN A 215 15.01 4.04 8.16
CA GLN A 215 15.83 5.26 8.00
C GLN A 215 15.08 6.54 8.41
N ALA A 216 13.75 6.47 8.56
CA ALA A 216 12.95 7.61 8.94
C ALA A 216 13.11 7.91 10.43
N GLU A 217 13.69 9.06 10.78
CA GLU A 217 13.90 9.43 12.18
C GLU A 217 12.56 9.72 12.89
N PRO A 218 12.33 9.17 14.11
CA PRO A 218 11.14 9.48 14.89
C PRO A 218 11.27 10.86 15.53
N VAL A 219 10.54 11.84 15.01
CA VAL A 219 10.45 13.17 15.63
C VAL A 219 9.51 13.10 16.83
N ARG A 220 10.02 13.38 18.03
CA ARG A 220 9.18 13.52 19.22
C ARG A 220 8.39 14.83 19.11
N ARG A 221 7.05 14.75 19.14
CA ARG A 221 6.21 15.95 19.31
C ARG A 221 6.26 16.39 20.78
N GLY A 222 6.86 17.55 21.04
CA GLY A 222 6.88 18.22 22.35
C GLY A 222 7.70 19.52 22.30
N ARG A 223 7.27 20.56 23.03
CA ARG A 223 8.07 21.79 23.22
C ARG A 223 9.39 21.43 23.89
N PRO A 224 10.53 22.08 23.57
CA PRO A 224 11.65 22.14 24.48
C PRO A 224 11.12 22.70 25.81
N GLY A 225 11.27 21.94 26.88
CA GLY A 225 11.06 22.44 28.24
C GLY A 225 12.10 23.48 28.60
#